data_AF-M3HFA2-F1
#
_entry.id   AF-M3HFA2-F1
#
_cell.length_a   1.000
_cell.length_b   1.000
_cell.length_c   1.000
_cell.angle_alpha   90.00
_cell.angle_beta   90.00
_cell.angle_gamma   90.00
#
_symmetry.space_group_name_H-M   'P 1'
#
loop_
_entity.id
_entity.type
_entity.pdbx_description
1 polymer ?
#
loop_
_entity_poly.entity_id
_entity_poly.type
_entity_poly.pdbx_seq_one_letter_code
_entity_poly.pdbx_strand_id
1 'polypeptide(L)'
;MASEQAIDQQQIDYSNLINSLPTRWEIELEFVQSLSNIPYVNYLAQNNYLNDENFINYLKYLQYWTDPKYAKFLVYPNCLHVLKLLQDENFRKNIINQEFMNGLMNDMVKRWQNDEQSGNEQEDNKSENTNSMPTFKIENGETVS
;
A
#
# COMPACT_ATOMS: atom_id res chain seq x y z
N MET A 1 34.54 -25.37 -33.48
CA MET A 1 34.49 -26.12 -32.21
C MET A 1 34.51 -25.21 -30.98
N ALA A 2 35.48 -24.30 -30.79
CA ALA A 2 35.47 -23.37 -29.64
C ALA A 2 34.36 -22.28 -29.69
N SER A 3 33.90 -21.90 -30.88
CA SER A 3 32.88 -20.86 -31.09
C SER A 3 31.43 -21.32 -30.89
N GLU A 4 31.15 -22.61 -31.04
CA GLU A 4 29.81 -23.22 -30.86
C GLU A 4 29.48 -23.39 -29.37
N GLN A 5 30.47 -23.80 -28.57
CA GLN A 5 30.34 -23.96 -27.11
C GLN A 5 30.09 -22.62 -26.40
N ALA A 6 30.66 -21.52 -26.90
CA ALA A 6 30.46 -20.17 -26.35
C ALA A 6 29.04 -19.63 -26.59
N ILE A 7 28.40 -19.99 -27.71
CA ILE A 7 27.02 -19.60 -28.04
C ILE A 7 26.03 -20.33 -27.13
N ASP A 8 26.22 -21.64 -26.91
CA ASP A 8 25.40 -22.42 -25.98
C ASP A 8 25.49 -21.89 -24.54
N GLN A 9 26.69 -21.50 -24.10
CA GLN A 9 26.89 -20.95 -22.75
C GLN A 9 26.25 -19.58 -22.57
N GLN A 10 26.38 -18.68 -23.54
CA GLN A 10 25.65 -17.41 -23.52
C GLN A 10 24.13 -17.65 -23.49
N GLN A 11 23.64 -18.57 -24.30
CA GLN A 11 22.20 -18.85 -24.40
C GLN A 11 21.63 -19.44 -23.10
N ILE A 12 22.42 -20.29 -22.41
CA ILE A 12 22.10 -20.80 -21.08
C ILE A 12 22.09 -19.67 -20.04
N ASP A 13 23.07 -18.77 -20.06
CA ASP A 13 23.13 -17.62 -19.14
C ASP A 13 21.97 -16.64 -19.34
N TYR A 14 21.60 -16.35 -20.59
CA TYR A 14 20.40 -15.54 -20.89
C TYR A 14 19.12 -16.24 -20.42
N SER A 15 19.02 -17.56 -20.60
CA SER A 15 17.86 -18.34 -20.14
C SER A 15 17.74 -18.32 -18.62
N ASN A 16 18.86 -18.49 -17.92
CA ASN A 16 18.92 -18.40 -16.46
C ASN A 16 18.59 -16.98 -15.97
N LEU A 17 19.10 -15.95 -16.65
CA LEU A 17 18.78 -14.56 -16.35
C LEU A 17 17.28 -14.30 -16.49
N ILE A 18 16.68 -14.69 -17.61
CA ILE A 18 15.24 -14.52 -17.86
C ILE A 18 14.39 -15.25 -16.80
N ASN A 19 14.79 -16.45 -16.41
CA ASN A 19 14.10 -17.22 -15.36
C ASN A 19 14.31 -16.64 -13.95
N SER A 20 15.36 -15.85 -13.74
CA SER A 20 15.61 -15.13 -12.49
C SER A 20 14.92 -13.76 -12.42
N LEU A 21 14.42 -13.25 -13.54
CA LEU A 21 13.70 -11.97 -13.56
C LEU A 21 12.35 -12.14 -12.86
N PRO A 22 11.95 -11.17 -12.03
CA PRO A 22 10.67 -11.22 -11.36
C PRO A 22 9.55 -11.19 -12.40
N THR A 23 8.59 -12.07 -12.21
CA THR A 23 7.37 -12.09 -13.01
C THR A 23 6.55 -10.83 -12.78
N ARG A 24 5.68 -10.47 -13.72
CA ARG A 24 4.76 -9.34 -13.56
C ARG A 24 4.00 -9.39 -12.23
N TRP A 25 3.61 -10.58 -11.81
CA TRP A 25 2.89 -10.79 -10.55
C TRP A 25 3.76 -10.45 -9.33
N GLU A 26 5.02 -10.89 -9.31
CA GLU A 26 5.97 -10.57 -8.23
C GLU A 26 6.27 -9.07 -8.19
N ILE A 27 6.43 -8.43 -9.36
CA ILE A 27 6.61 -6.98 -9.45
C ILE A 27 5.40 -6.24 -8.90
N GLU A 28 4.18 -6.65 -9.27
CA GLU A 28 2.94 -6.06 -8.74
C GLU A 28 2.82 -6.26 -7.23
N LEU A 29 3.18 -7.44 -6.74
CA LEU A 29 3.17 -7.77 -5.32
C LEU A 29 4.15 -6.90 -4.53
N GLU A 30 5.40 -6.76 -4.99
CA GLU A 30 6.40 -5.91 -4.37
C GLU A 30 5.99 -4.43 -4.42
N PHE A 31 5.45 -3.99 -5.56
CA PHE A 31 4.96 -2.63 -5.73
C PHE A 31 3.82 -2.31 -4.76
N VAL A 32 2.83 -3.19 -4.61
CA VAL A 32 1.74 -2.99 -3.65
C VAL A 32 2.30 -2.91 -2.23
N GLN A 33 3.22 -3.81 -1.88
CA GLN A 33 3.84 -3.80 -0.55
C GLN A 33 4.64 -2.52 -0.28
N SER A 34 5.31 -1.95 -1.29
CA SER A 34 6.06 -0.71 -1.15
C SER A 34 5.16 0.50 -0.86
N LEU A 35 3.87 0.45 -1.21
CA LEU A 35 2.89 1.48 -0.80
C LEU A 35 2.68 1.53 0.72
N SER A 36 3.06 0.50 1.48
CA SER A 36 3.07 0.56 2.94
C SER A 36 4.07 1.59 3.48
N ASN A 37 5.09 1.93 2.68
CA ASN A 37 6.11 2.90 3.04
C ASN A 37 5.62 4.32 2.72
N ILE A 38 5.13 5.02 3.73
CA ILE A 38 4.56 6.38 3.60
C ILE A 38 5.53 7.38 2.95
N PRO A 39 6.83 7.45 3.32
CA PRO A 39 7.83 8.23 2.58
C PRO A 39 7.89 7.93 1.07
N TYR A 40 7.75 6.67 0.66
CA TYR A 40 7.73 6.31 -0.76
C TYR A 40 6.48 6.85 -1.47
N VAL A 41 5.33 6.78 -0.81
CA VAL A 41 4.08 7.37 -1.34
C VAL A 41 4.19 8.89 -1.45
N ASN A 42 4.82 9.56 -0.49
CA ASN A 42 5.12 10.98 -0.57
C ASN A 42 6.04 11.29 -1.77
N TYR A 43 7.07 10.48 -2.00
CA TYR A 43 7.92 10.60 -3.20
C TYR A 43 7.09 10.45 -4.49
N LEU A 44 6.19 9.48 -4.59
CA LEU A 44 5.30 9.34 -5.75
C LEU A 44 4.42 10.58 -5.97
N ALA A 45 3.93 11.18 -4.88
CA ALA A 45 3.12 12.38 -4.92
C ALA A 45 3.92 13.61 -5.40
N GLN A 46 5.13 13.81 -4.88
CA GLN A 46 6.02 14.90 -5.28
C GLN A 46 6.41 14.84 -6.76
N ASN A 47 6.55 13.63 -7.32
CA ASN A 47 6.86 13.43 -8.74
C ASN A 47 5.62 13.50 -9.65
N ASN A 48 4.45 13.89 -9.13
CA ASN A 48 3.19 14.00 -9.87
C ASN A 48 2.64 12.68 -10.46
N TYR A 49 3.15 11.51 -10.05
CA TYR A 49 2.57 10.23 -10.47
C TYR A 49 1.13 10.06 -9.99
N LEU A 50 0.82 10.58 -8.80
CA LEU A 50 -0.52 10.52 -8.22
C LEU A 50 -1.55 11.45 -8.91
N ASN A 51 -1.12 12.31 -9.82
CA ASN A 51 -1.98 13.19 -10.62
C ASN A 51 -2.25 12.64 -12.02
N ASP A 52 -1.50 11.63 -12.48
CA ASP A 52 -1.69 11.01 -13.79
C ASP A 52 -2.86 10.02 -13.76
N GLU A 53 -3.82 10.20 -14.66
CA GLU A 53 -4.98 9.31 -14.80
C GLU A 53 -4.58 7.87 -15.12
N ASN A 54 -3.49 7.67 -15.88
CA ASN A 54 -3.00 6.33 -16.20
C ASN A 54 -2.53 5.61 -14.93
N PHE A 55 -1.82 6.32 -14.06
CA PHE A 55 -1.36 5.78 -12.79
C PHE A 55 -2.51 5.52 -11.82
N ILE A 56 -3.51 6.40 -11.75
CA ILE A 56 -4.72 6.19 -10.95
C ILE A 56 -5.48 4.94 -11.43
N ASN A 57 -5.61 4.76 -12.75
CA ASN A 57 -6.22 3.55 -13.32
C ASN A 57 -5.41 2.29 -13.00
N TYR A 58 -4.08 2.38 -12.95
CA TYR A 58 -3.23 1.29 -12.50
C TYR A 58 -3.44 0.96 -11.00
N LEU A 59 -3.55 1.98 -10.13
CA LEU A 59 -3.89 1.77 -8.73
C LEU A 59 -5.27 1.12 -8.55
N LYS A 60 -6.25 1.48 -9.38
CA LYS A 60 -7.57 0.81 -9.41
C LYS A 60 -7.44 -0.65 -9.81
N TYR A 61 -6.64 -0.94 -10.84
CA TYR A 61 -6.35 -2.32 -11.24
C TYR A 61 -5.78 -3.12 -10.06
N LEU A 62 -4.80 -2.58 -9.32
CA LEU A 62 -4.19 -3.23 -8.16
C LEU A 62 -5.16 -3.49 -6.99
N GLN A 63 -6.40 -3.00 -7.01
CA GLN A 63 -7.39 -3.36 -5.99
C GLN A 63 -7.75 -4.85 -5.99
N TYR A 64 -7.43 -5.62 -7.05
CA TYR A 64 -7.61 -7.07 -7.02
C TYR A 64 -6.83 -7.74 -5.86
N TRP A 65 -5.76 -7.12 -5.38
CA TRP A 65 -4.99 -7.59 -4.22
C TRP A 65 -5.78 -7.56 -2.90
N THR A 66 -6.92 -6.84 -2.86
CA THR A 66 -7.82 -6.82 -1.70
C THR A 66 -8.66 -8.08 -1.57
N ASP A 67 -8.81 -8.87 -2.63
CA ASP A 67 -9.52 -10.15 -2.58
C ASP A 67 -8.71 -11.14 -1.72
N PRO A 68 -9.33 -11.84 -0.74
CA PRO A 68 -8.66 -12.78 0.15
C PRO A 68 -7.85 -13.86 -0.57
N LYS A 69 -8.20 -14.21 -1.81
CA LYS A 69 -7.43 -15.14 -2.64
C LYS A 69 -5.99 -14.67 -2.89
N TYR A 70 -5.78 -13.36 -3.02
CA TYR A 70 -4.49 -12.74 -3.30
C TYR A 70 -3.90 -12.07 -2.05
N ALA A 71 -4.73 -11.52 -1.17
CA ALA A 71 -4.29 -10.82 0.04
C ALA A 71 -3.43 -11.69 0.96
N LYS A 72 -3.61 -13.02 0.94
CA LYS A 72 -2.81 -13.98 1.73
C LYS A 72 -1.31 -13.96 1.42
N PHE A 73 -0.90 -13.41 0.28
CA PHE A 73 0.51 -13.30 -0.12
C PHE A 73 1.15 -11.98 0.34
N LEU A 74 0.37 -11.04 0.87
CA LEU A 74 0.87 -9.76 1.35
C LEU A 74 1.42 -9.92 2.77
N VAL A 75 2.70 -9.60 2.95
CA VAL A 75 3.36 -9.62 4.27
C VAL A 75 2.92 -8.41 5.10
N TYR A 76 2.69 -7.27 4.45
CA TYR A 76 2.34 -6.01 5.10
C TYR A 76 0.87 -5.67 4.87
N PRO A 77 -0.04 -5.84 5.83
CA PRO A 77 -1.47 -5.55 5.63
C PRO A 77 -1.75 -4.05 5.42
N ASN A 78 -0.86 -3.17 5.89
CA ASN A 78 -0.98 -1.72 5.76
C ASN A 78 -1.03 -1.25 4.31
N CYS A 79 -0.41 -1.96 3.37
CA CYS A 79 -0.43 -1.57 1.95
C CYS A 79 -1.86 -1.44 1.42
N LEU A 80 -2.76 -2.34 1.81
CA LEU A 80 -4.15 -2.32 1.35
C LEU A 80 -4.90 -1.12 1.88
N HIS A 81 -4.56 -0.66 3.09
CA HIS A 81 -5.14 0.55 3.65
C HIS A 81 -4.68 1.79 2.87
N VAL A 82 -3.37 1.90 2.62
CA VAL A 82 -2.80 3.01 1.84
C VAL A 82 -3.33 3.01 0.40
N LEU A 83 -3.45 1.84 -0.23
CA LEU A 83 -4.01 1.69 -1.57
C LEU A 83 -5.45 2.22 -1.64
N LYS A 84 -6.26 2.01 -0.60
CA LYS A 84 -7.61 2.58 -0.49
C LYS A 84 -7.59 4.09 -0.31
N LEU A 85 -6.71 4.61 0.55
CA LEU A 85 -6.56 6.06 0.77
C LEU A 85 -6.12 6.78 -0.50
N LEU A 86 -5.22 6.18 -1.29
CA LEU A 86 -4.76 6.73 -2.57
C LEU A 86 -5.86 6.87 -3.63
N GLN A 87 -7.02 6.22 -3.46
CA GLN A 87 -8.16 6.43 -4.35
C GLN A 87 -8.82 7.79 -4.13
N ASP A 88 -8.75 8.33 -2.91
CA ASP A 88 -9.26 9.66 -2.61
C ASP A 88 -8.32 10.74 -3.15
N GLU A 89 -8.86 11.63 -3.97
CA GLU A 89 -8.12 12.75 -4.52
C GLU A 89 -7.62 13.72 -3.45
N ASN A 90 -8.39 13.91 -2.37
CA ASN A 90 -7.99 14.78 -1.27
C ASN A 90 -6.74 14.23 -0.59
N PHE A 91 -6.68 12.92 -0.38
CA PHE A 91 -5.51 12.25 0.19
C PHE A 91 -4.29 12.42 -0.71
N ARG A 92 -4.44 12.25 -2.03
CA ARG A 92 -3.33 12.44 -3.00
C ARG A 92 -2.76 13.85 -2.99
N LYS A 93 -3.59 14.86 -2.75
CA LYS A 93 -3.14 16.26 -2.60
C LYS A 93 -2.46 16.49 -1.24
N ASN A 94 -3.05 15.96 -0.16
CA ASN A 94 -2.56 16.17 1.20
C ASN A 94 -1.25 15.43 1.48
N ILE A 95 -1.02 14.26 0.88
CA ILE A 95 0.18 13.44 1.12
C ILE A 95 1.47 14.11 0.64
N ILE A 96 1.39 15.14 -0.22
CA ILE A 96 2.54 15.96 -0.62
C ILE A 96 3.10 16.74 0.59
N ASN A 97 2.22 17.12 1.52
CA ASN A 97 2.61 17.85 2.72
C ASN A 97 3.28 16.92 3.75
N GLN A 98 4.50 17.28 4.16
CA GLN A 98 5.28 16.56 5.16
C GLN A 98 4.59 16.51 6.54
N GLU A 99 3.86 17.55 6.92
CA GLU A 99 3.15 17.59 8.21
C GLU A 99 2.01 16.56 8.26
N PHE A 100 1.24 16.47 7.19
CA PHE A 100 0.19 15.45 7.03
C PHE A 100 0.78 14.03 7.00
N MET A 101 1.90 13.85 6.29
CA MET A 101 2.64 12.59 6.25
C MET A 101 3.09 12.13 7.65
N ASN A 102 3.67 13.03 8.44
CA ASN A 102 4.10 12.75 9.81
C ASN A 102 2.91 12.42 10.72
N GLY A 103 1.78 13.13 10.54
CA GLY A 103 0.52 12.84 11.23
C GLY A 103 0.03 11.42 10.95
N LEU A 104 -0.05 11.04 9.66
CA LEU A 104 -0.44 9.69 9.26
C LEU A 104 0.49 8.60 9.82
N MET A 105 1.80 8.85 9.79
CA MET A 105 2.78 7.89 10.32
C MET A 105 2.59 7.70 11.83
N ASN A 106 2.39 8.80 12.57
CA ASN A 106 2.09 8.74 14.01
C ASN A 106 0.77 8.01 14.29
N ASP A 107 -0.28 8.25 13.50
CA ASP A 107 -1.57 7.58 13.65
C ASP A 107 -1.48 6.07 13.36
N MET A 108 -0.67 5.67 12.38
CA MET A 108 -0.36 4.27 12.16
C MET A 108 0.35 3.68 13.37
N VAL A 109 1.46 4.28 13.84
CA VAL A 109 2.21 3.78 15.02
C VAL A 109 1.32 3.67 16.27
N LYS A 110 0.46 4.66 16.52
CA LYS A 110 -0.49 4.61 17.65
C LYS A 110 -1.44 3.43 17.57
N ARG A 111 -1.93 3.06 16.37
CA ARG A 111 -2.79 1.88 16.21
C ARG A 111 -2.06 0.61 16.61
N TRP A 112 -0.80 0.43 16.19
CA TRP A 112 0.03 -0.72 16.59
C TRP A 112 0.28 -0.75 18.10
N GLN A 113 0.53 0.40 18.73
CA GLN A 113 0.71 0.48 20.19
C GLN A 113 -0.56 0.14 20.97
N ASN A 114 -1.73 0.54 20.46
CA ASN A 114 -3.02 0.23 21.08
C ASN A 114 -3.37 -1.26 20.93
N ASP A 115 -3.00 -1.89 19.81
CA ASP A 115 -3.18 -3.34 19.60
C ASP A 115 -2.36 -4.15 20.63
N GLU A 116 -1.16 -3.71 21.00
CA GLU A 116 -0.34 -4.36 22.05
C GLU A 116 -0.91 -4.21 23.48
N GLN A 117 -1.62 -3.11 23.77
CA GLN A 117 -2.22 -2.88 25.09
C GLN A 117 -3.54 -3.64 25.30
N SER A 118 -4.23 -4.03 24.24
CA SER A 118 -5.47 -4.82 24.31
C SER A 118 -5.27 -6.28 24.76
N GLY A 119 -4.02 -6.74 24.92
CA GLY A 119 -3.70 -8.09 25.41
C GLY A 119 -3.56 -8.24 26.93
N ASN A 120 -3.74 -7.17 27.71
CA ASN A 120 -3.50 -7.17 29.16
C ASN A 120 -4.64 -6.61 30.02
N GLU A 121 -5.89 -6.63 29.55
CA GLU A 121 -7.05 -6.36 30.42
C GLU A 121 -8.06 -7.51 30.31
N GLN A 122 -8.18 -8.22 31.44
CA GLN A 122 -9.09 -9.33 31.68
C GLN A 122 -10.56 -8.91 31.55
N GLU A 123 -11.35 -9.90 31.13
CA GLU A 123 -12.80 -10.01 31.21
C GLU A 123 -13.46 -9.13 32.28
N ASP A 124 -14.31 -8.18 31.88
CA ASP A 124 -15.70 -8.10 32.33
C ASP A 124 -16.48 -6.90 31.73
N ASN A 125 -17.76 -7.15 31.43
CA ASN A 125 -18.85 -6.21 31.13
C ASN A 125 -19.05 -5.67 29.69
N LYS A 126 -19.80 -6.47 28.91
CA LYS A 126 -20.98 -6.11 28.11
C LYS A 126 -21.36 -4.61 28.01
N SER A 127 -21.14 -4.00 26.83
CA SER A 127 -22.19 -3.33 26.02
C SER A 127 -21.62 -2.63 24.76
N GLU A 128 -22.28 -2.90 23.63
CA GLU A 128 -22.29 -2.12 22.38
C GLU A 128 -21.05 -2.12 21.48
N ASN A 129 -21.04 -3.14 20.63
CA ASN A 129 -20.50 -3.14 19.28
C ASN A 129 -20.69 -1.79 18.56
N THR A 130 -19.59 -1.05 18.41
CA THR A 130 -19.35 -0.21 17.24
C THR A 130 -17.93 -0.45 16.76
N ASN A 131 -17.77 -1.44 15.87
CA ASN A 131 -16.70 -1.42 14.87
C ASN A 131 -16.89 -0.17 13.99
N SER A 132 -16.54 1.00 14.51
CA SER A 132 -16.70 2.28 13.82
C SER A 132 -15.34 2.84 13.46
N MET A 133 -14.98 2.54 12.22
CA MET A 133 -14.16 3.34 11.32
C MET A 133 -14.30 4.85 11.62
N PRO A 134 -13.21 5.62 11.79
CA PRO A 134 -13.33 7.06 11.84
C PRO A 134 -13.60 7.56 10.42
N THR A 135 -14.83 7.96 10.15
CA THR A 135 -15.16 8.83 9.02
C THR A 135 -14.38 10.13 9.16
N PHE A 136 -13.60 10.48 8.13
CA PHE A 136 -13.06 11.81 7.96
C PHE A 136 -14.23 12.80 7.90
N LYS A 137 -14.38 13.65 8.93
CA LYS A 137 -15.27 14.80 8.87
C LYS A 137 -14.57 15.88 8.05
N ILE A 138 -15.10 16.16 6.87
CA ILE A 138 -14.78 17.38 6.14
C ILE A 138 -15.57 18.49 6.85
N GLU A 139 -14.87 19.37 7.57
CA GLU A 139 -15.45 20.61 8.08
C GLU A 139 -15.87 21.47 6.90
N ASN A 140 -17.16 21.45 6.58
CA ASN A 140 -17.81 22.59 5.96
C ASN A 140 -18.96 22.96 6.88
N GLY A 141 -18.76 24.06 7.63
CA GLY A 141 -19.77 24.63 8.48
C GLY A 141 -20.93 25.14 7.64
N GLU A 142 -22.09 24.53 7.82
CA GLU A 142 -23.38 25.19 7.65
C GLU A 142 -24.43 24.39 8.41
N THR A 143 -24.91 24.97 9.50
CA THR A 143 -26.09 24.51 10.23
C THR A 143 -27.32 24.93 9.45
N VAL A 144 -28.20 23.99 9.11
CA VAL A 144 -29.60 24.30 8.78
C VAL A 144 -30.52 23.41 9.61
N SER A 145 -31.57 24.05 10.11
CA SER A 145 -32.44 23.76 11.25
C SER A 145 -33.12 22.40 11.31
#